data_AF-A0A5N9HV38-F1
#
_entry.id   AF-A0A5N9HV38-F1
#
_cell.length_a   1.000
_cell.length_b   1.000
_cell.length_c   1.000
_cell.angle_alpha   90.00
_cell.angle_beta   90.00
_cell.angle_gamma   90.00
#
_symmetry.space_group_name_H-M   'P 1'
#
loop_
_entity.id
_entity.type
_entity.pdbx_description
1 polymer ?
#
loop_
_entity_poly.entity_id
_entity_poly.type
_entity_poly.pdbx_seq_one_letter_code
_entity_poly.pdbx_strand_id
1 'polypeptide(L)' 'MTIGGLLGRKIGMTTYYYDDGTAEPVTAVEVGPCTVTQVKTRARDGYEAVQIGFL' A
#
# COMPACT_ATOMS: atom_id res chain seq x y z
N MET A 1 10.34 -12.58 -6.99
CA MET A 1 9.28 -11.59 -7.28
C MET A 1 9.02 -10.81 -6.01
N THR A 2 9.31 -9.52 -6.00
CA THR A 2 9.21 -8.67 -4.80
C THR A 2 7.93 -7.83 -4.91
N ILE A 3 7.13 -7.79 -3.85
CA ILE A 3 5.94 -6.93 -3.79
C ILE A 3 6.44 -5.53 -3.42
N GLY A 4 6.36 -4.59 -4.36
CA GLY A 4 6.83 -3.20 -4.20
C GLY A 4 5.78 -2.20 -3.72
N GLY A 5 4.56 -2.65 -3.40
CA GLY A 5 3.45 -1.78 -3.01
C GLY A 5 2.35 -2.51 -2.26
N LEU A 6 1.57 -1.75 -1.50
CA LEU A 6 0.43 -2.22 -0.72
C LEU A 6 -0.84 -1.49 -1.14
N LEU A 7 -1.99 -2.10 -0.91
CA LEU A 7 -3.29 -1.46 -1.06
C LEU A 7 -3.68 -0.80 0.27
N GLY A 8 -4.30 0.38 0.18
CA GLY A 8 -4.77 1.10 1.35
C GLY A 8 -5.90 2.07 1.02
N ARG A 9 -6.64 2.48 2.05
CA ARG A 9 -7.74 3.43 1.98
C ARG A 9 -7.32 4.75 2.65
N LYS A 10 -7.49 5.86 1.94
CA LYS A 10 -7.33 7.19 2.54
C LYS A 10 -8.39 7.39 3.61
N ILE A 11 -7.98 7.63 4.86
CA ILE A 11 -8.89 7.85 5.99
C ILE A 11 -9.00 9.31 6.39
N GLY A 12 -8.04 10.15 5.98
CA GLY A 12 -8.11 11.57 6.28
C GLY A 12 -6.76 12.26 6.14
N MET A 13 -6.69 13.47 6.67
CA MET A 13 -5.48 14.27 6.74
C MET A 13 -5.35 14.81 8.16
N THR A 14 -4.12 14.91 8.64
CA THR A 14 -3.79 15.49 9.95
C THR A 14 -2.44 16.20 9.86
N THR A 15 -2.01 16.82 10.95
CA THR A 15 -0.69 17.45 11.04
C THR A 15 0.17 16.66 12.02
N TYR A 16 1.36 16.26 11.59
CA TYR A 16 2.36 15.68 12.46
C TYR A 16 3.25 16.79 13.02
N TYR A 17 3.47 16.79 14.33
CA TYR A 17 4.34 17.75 15.00
C TYR A 17 5.60 17.02 15.45
N TYR A 18 6.75 17.49 14.98
CA TYR A 18 8.06 16.97 15.36
C TYR A 18 8.56 17.63 16.65
N ASP A 19 9.53 16.99 17.32
CA ASP A 19 10.11 17.46 18.58
C ASP A 19 10.85 18.81 18.44
N ASP A 20 11.29 19.16 17.23
CA ASP A 20 11.94 20.44 16.92
C ASP A 20 10.93 21.60 16.70
N GLY A 21 9.63 21.33 16.87
CA GLY A 21 8.55 22.29 16.70
C GLY A 21 8.07 22.45 15.25
N THR A 22 8.62 21.69 14.29
CA THR A 22 8.12 21.71 12.92
C THR A 22 6.78 20.96 12.79
N ALA A 23 5.93 21.45 11.88
CA ALA A 23 4.60 20.90 11.64
C ALA A 23 4.46 20.50 10.16
N GLU A 24 4.14 19.24 9.90
CA GLU A 24 4.02 18.68 8.55
C GLU A 24 2.61 18.15 8.30
N PRO A 25 1.91 18.62 7.25
CA PRO A 25 0.60 18.10 6.88
C PRO A 25 0.75 16.72 6.23
N VAL A 26 0.08 15.72 6.80
CA VAL A 26 0.16 14.32 6.36
C VAL A 26 -1.21 13.77 5.96
N THR A 27 -1.20 12.83 5.02
CA THR A 27 -2.40 12.04 4.67
C THR A 27 -2.33 10.70 5.40
N ALA A 28 -3.36 10.40 6.19
CA ALA A 28 -3.48 9.12 6.85
C ALA A 28 -4.07 8.08 5.88
N VAL A 29 -3.37 6.97 5.71
CA VAL A 29 -3.77 5.84 4.88
C VAL A 29 -3.84 4.60 5.76
N GLU A 30 -5.02 3.98 5.82
CA GLU A 30 -5.22 2.68 6.45
C GLU A 30 -4.80 1.59 5.46
N VAL A 31 -3.86 0.74 5.87
CA VAL A 31 -3.28 -0.29 5.01
C VAL A 31 -3.63 -1.67 5.55
N GLY A 32 -4.13 -2.52 4.66
CA GLY A 32 -4.33 -3.94 4.89
C GLY A 32 -5.60 -4.36 5.64
N PRO A 33 -5.80 -5.69 5.76
CA PRO A 33 -4.90 -6.77 5.35
C PRO A 33 -4.72 -6.88 3.81
N CYS A 34 -3.47 -6.90 3.35
CA CYS A 34 -3.10 -7.00 1.93
C CYS A 34 -2.73 -8.45 1.57
N THR A 35 -3.72 -9.31 1.38
CA THR A 35 -3.50 -10.74 1.12
C THR A 35 -3.20 -10.98 -0.36
N VAL A 36 -2.14 -11.72 -0.68
CA VAL A 36 -1.87 -12.13 -2.07
C VAL A 36 -2.90 -13.17 -2.50
N THR A 37 -3.72 -12.83 -3.50
CA THR A 37 -4.76 -13.74 -4.02
C THR A 37 -4.29 -14.53 -5.23
N GLN A 38 -3.38 -13.97 -6.04
CA GLN A 38 -2.84 -14.65 -7.21
C GLN A 38 -1.42 -14.16 -7.53
N VAL A 39 -0.56 -15.10 -7.93
CA VAL A 39 0.72 -14.81 -8.57
C VAL A 39 0.60 -15.13 -10.06
N LYS A 40 0.83 -14.13 -10.90
CA LYS A 40 0.79 -14.25 -12.35
C LYS A 40 2.19 -14.46 -12.91
N THR A 41 2.30 -15.40 -13.85
CA THR A 41 3.59 -15.81 -14.42
C THR A 41 3.56 -15.69 -15.93
N ARG A 42 4.72 -15.46 -16.57
CA ARG A 42 4.80 -15.38 -18.04
C ARG A 42 4.25 -16.62 -18.74
N ALA A 43 4.47 -17.81 -18.18
CA ALA A 43 4.02 -19.06 -18.79
C ALA A 43 2.49 -19.22 -18.81
N ARG A 44 1.81 -18.73 -17.77
CA ARG A 44 0.35 -18.91 -17.60
C ARG A 44 -0.45 -17.69 -18.06
N ASP A 45 0.06 -16.50 -17.80
CA ASP A 45 -0.66 -15.23 -17.93
C ASP A 45 -0.04 -14.30 -18.99
N GLY A 46 1.14 -14.61 -19.54
CA GLY A 46 1.84 -13.78 -20.53
C GLY A 46 2.69 -12.64 -19.95
N TYR A 47 2.64 -12.42 -18.63
CA TYR A 47 3.41 -11.40 -17.92
C TYR A 47 3.64 -11.76 -16.45
N GLU A 48 4.46 -10.98 -15.75
CA GLU A 48 4.70 -11.15 -14.31
C GLU A 48 3.94 -10.08 -13.53
N ALA A 49 3.05 -10.49 -12.62
CA ALA A 49 2.40 -9.59 -11.65
C ALA A 49 1.93 -10.33 -10.39
N VAL A 50 1.65 -9.57 -9.32
CA VAL A 50 1.00 -10.08 -8.10
C VAL A 50 -0.36 -9.40 -7.96
N GLN A 51 -1.39 -10.18 -7.68
CA GLN A 51 -2.71 -9.66 -7.32
C GLN A 51 -2.85 -9.65 -5.80
N ILE A 52 -3.30 -8.51 -5.28
CA ILE A 52 -3.48 -8.28 -3.85
C ILE A 52 -4.96 -8.02 -3.60
N GLY A 53 -5.52 -8.73 -2.62
CA GLY A 53 -6.82 -8.45 -2.04
C GLY A 53 -6.70 -7.47 -0.89
N PHE A 54 -7.67 -6.57 -0.78
CA PHE A 54 -7.80 -5.57 0.28
C PHE A 54 -9.22 -5.67 0.85
N LEU A 55 -9.33 -5.70 2.17
CA LEU A 55 -10.61 -5.81 2.90
C LEU A 55 -11.03 -4.45 3.46
#